data_AF-A0A522E3V7-F1
#
_entry.id   AF-A0A522E3V7-F1
#
_cell.length_a   1.000
_cell.length_b   1.000
_cell.length_c   1.000
_cell.angle_alpha   90.00
_cell.angle_beta   90.00
_cell.angle_gamma   90.00
#
_symmetry.space_group_name_H-M   'P 1'
#
loop_
_entity.id
_entity.type
_entity.pdbx_description
1 polymer ?
#
loop_
_entity_poly.entity_id
_entity_poly.type
_entity_poly.pdbx_seq_one_letter_code
_entity_poly.pdbx_strand_id
1 'polypeptide(L)'
;MHLTSMKKRLLILFCVLVPACLFSIAQVKSPIKKIYAYKQGSISGIIPLNPGKPGNTVEKEHVPRFNYWFYTEVFKTEKINITDLWIGGKRFSVKNEPISATPVKKIISTGATGPDTVILVPKTHNKVILTYPSGLSDDAPGNSRYLSNLISRSELVIGYLWKGKKYFTGVKALKKLQPDVHQ
;
A
#
# COMPACT_ATOMS: atom_id res chain seq x y z
N MET A 1 47.76 -45.30 25.75
CA MET A 1 47.77 -43.82 25.81
C MET A 1 47.22 -43.11 24.57
N HIS A 2 46.57 -43.79 23.60
CA HIS A 2 46.14 -43.16 22.34
C HIS A 2 44.67 -42.69 22.29
N LEU A 3 43.79 -43.23 23.13
CA LEU A 3 42.34 -42.95 23.12
C LEU A 3 41.95 -41.58 23.72
N THR A 4 42.79 -40.98 24.56
CA THR A 4 42.53 -39.67 25.18
C THR A 4 42.76 -38.50 24.23
N SER A 5 43.57 -38.69 23.17
CA SER A 5 43.88 -37.66 22.17
C SER A 5 42.73 -37.40 21.19
N MET A 6 42.02 -38.46 20.75
CA MET A 6 40.89 -38.33 19.82
C MET A 6 39.67 -37.64 20.47
N LYS A 7 39.41 -37.89 21.76
CA LYS A 7 38.29 -37.26 22.49
C LYS A 7 38.48 -35.74 22.63
N LYS A 8 39.72 -35.27 22.83
CA LYS A 8 40.03 -33.83 22.91
C LYS A 8 39.85 -33.11 21.56
N ARG A 9 40.21 -33.76 20.45
CA ARG A 9 40.03 -33.19 19.10
C ARG A 9 38.55 -33.09 18.70
N LEU A 10 37.73 -34.07 19.09
CA LEU A 10 36.28 -34.04 18.84
C LEU A 10 35.58 -32.92 19.64
N LEU A 11 36.01 -32.70 20.89
CA LEU A 11 35.44 -31.66 21.76
C LEU A 11 35.76 -30.24 21.25
N ILE A 12 36.97 -30.02 20.73
CA ILE A 12 37.38 -28.74 20.14
C ILE A 12 36.59 -28.45 18.85
N LEU A 13 36.34 -29.46 18.02
CA LEU A 13 35.53 -29.28 16.80
C LEU A 13 34.09 -28.89 17.13
N PHE A 14 33.51 -29.47 18.19
CA PHE A 14 32.15 -29.16 18.65
C PHE A 14 32.03 -27.75 19.25
N CYS A 15 33.05 -27.28 19.98
CA CYS A 15 33.05 -25.93 20.56
C CYS A 15 33.20 -24.80 19.53
N VAL A 16 33.77 -25.07 18.34
CA VAL A 16 33.92 -24.06 17.27
C VAL A 16 32.73 -24.08 16.30
N LEU A 17 32.09 -25.23 16.06
CA LEU A 17 30.96 -25.34 15.13
C LEU A 17 29.62 -24.86 15.71
N VAL A 18 29.39 -25.00 17.02
CA VAL A 18 28.08 -24.67 17.64
C VAL A 18 27.81 -23.15 17.71
N PRO A 19 28.78 -22.25 18.00
CA PRO A 19 28.50 -20.81 18.03
C PRO A 19 28.22 -20.19 16.66
N ALA A 20 28.72 -20.77 15.57
CA ALA A 20 28.53 -20.26 14.20
C ALA A 20 27.08 -20.45 13.68
N CYS A 21 26.31 -21.38 14.25
CA CYS A 21 24.92 -21.63 13.87
C CYS A 21 23.90 -20.73 14.59
N LEU A 22 24.33 -19.88 15.53
CA LEU A 22 23.43 -19.03 16.32
C LEU A 22 23.31 -17.59 15.83
N PHE A 23 23.80 -17.26 14.63
CA PHE A 23 23.40 -16.04 13.94
C PHE A 23 21.94 -16.15 13.50
N SER A 24 21.07 -16.04 14.49
CA SER A 24 19.63 -15.89 14.34
C SER A 24 19.42 -14.70 13.43
N ILE A 25 18.95 -14.98 12.21
CA ILE A 25 18.53 -13.97 11.25
C ILE A 25 17.33 -13.28 11.91
N ALA A 26 17.59 -12.20 12.64
CA ALA A 26 16.55 -11.38 13.23
C ALA A 26 15.69 -10.88 12.07
N GLN A 27 14.49 -11.44 11.94
CA GLN A 27 13.53 -11.00 10.93
C GLN A 27 13.22 -9.53 11.20
N VAL A 28 13.80 -8.66 10.38
CA VAL A 28 13.65 -7.23 10.56
C VAL A 28 12.17 -6.89 10.35
N LYS A 29 11.50 -6.48 11.43
CA LYS A 29 10.08 -6.11 11.39
C LYS A 29 9.88 -4.96 10.41
N SER A 30 8.87 -5.07 9.54
CA SER A 30 8.49 -4.03 8.59
C SER A 30 8.36 -2.66 9.28
N PRO A 31 8.86 -1.56 8.65
CA PRO A 31 8.70 -0.21 9.19
C PRO A 31 7.25 0.29 9.09
N ILE A 32 6.47 -0.32 8.19
CA ILE A 32 5.05 -0.06 8.02
C ILE A 32 4.28 -0.87 9.05
N LYS A 33 3.53 -0.17 9.90
CA LYS A 33 2.64 -0.77 10.90
C LYS A 33 1.28 -1.10 10.30
N LYS A 34 0.71 -0.21 9.48
CA LYS A 34 -0.61 -0.40 8.87
C LYS A 34 -0.78 0.45 7.61
N ILE A 35 -1.57 -0.07 6.66
CA ILE A 35 -2.02 0.69 5.50
C ILE A 35 -3.53 0.83 5.59
N TYR A 36 -4.01 2.06 5.45
CA TYR A 36 -5.42 2.37 5.34
C TYR A 36 -5.68 2.82 3.91
N ALA A 37 -6.40 1.98 3.16
CA ALA A 37 -6.56 2.17 1.73
C ALA A 37 -8.05 2.18 1.36
N TYR A 38 -8.49 3.30 0.79
CA TYR A 38 -9.89 3.57 0.49
C TYR A 38 -10.10 3.91 -0.97
N LYS A 39 -11.27 3.53 -1.50
CA LYS A 39 -11.78 3.98 -2.80
C LYS A 39 -13.20 4.51 -2.66
N GLN A 40 -13.51 5.59 -3.35
CA GLN A 40 -14.86 6.17 -3.40
C GLN A 40 -15.26 6.34 -4.86
N GLY A 41 -16.46 5.88 -5.22
CA GLY A 41 -17.01 6.14 -6.56
C GLY A 41 -17.27 7.62 -6.74
N SER A 42 -16.92 8.15 -7.91
CA SER A 42 -17.29 9.51 -8.31
C SER A 42 -18.66 9.48 -8.97
N ILE A 43 -19.57 10.32 -8.48
CA ILE A 43 -20.87 10.55 -9.14
C ILE A 43 -20.59 11.51 -10.29
N SER A 44 -20.46 10.99 -11.51
CA SER A 44 -20.43 11.88 -12.67
C SER A 44 -21.80 12.50 -12.81
N GLY A 45 -21.88 13.83 -12.81
CA GLY A 45 -23.10 14.52 -13.21
C GLY A 45 -23.50 14.03 -14.60
N ILE A 46 -24.72 13.52 -14.74
CA ILE A 46 -25.31 13.26 -16.05
C ILE A 46 -25.45 14.62 -16.69
N ILE A 47 -24.58 14.98 -17.64
CA ILE A 47 -24.87 16.08 -18.56
C ILE A 47 -25.90 15.49 -19.53
N PRO A 48 -27.19 15.89 -19.49
CA PRO A 48 -28.11 15.48 -20.52
C PRO A 48 -27.55 16.00 -21.85
N LEU A 49 -27.19 15.09 -22.75
CA LEU A 49 -26.97 15.45 -24.14
C LEU A 49 -28.25 16.12 -24.63
N ASN A 50 -28.13 17.35 -25.15
CA ASN A 50 -29.21 18.04 -25.85
C ASN A 50 -29.96 17.02 -26.73
N PRO A 51 -31.31 17.00 -26.74
CA PRO A 51 -32.09 16.08 -27.56
C PRO A 51 -31.93 16.44 -29.05
N GLY A 52 -30.78 16.06 -29.62
CA GLY A 52 -30.42 16.24 -31.01
C GLY A 52 -30.73 14.98 -31.79
N LYS A 53 -31.91 14.96 -32.41
CA LYS A 53 -32.40 14.04 -33.45
C LYS A 53 -32.52 12.54 -33.08
N PRO A 54 -33.68 11.90 -33.37
CA PRO A 54 -33.86 10.48 -33.14
C PRO A 54 -33.00 9.71 -34.15
N GLY A 55 -32.09 8.84 -33.68
CA GLY A 55 -31.45 7.90 -34.59
C GLY A 55 -30.14 7.25 -34.20
N ASN A 56 -29.39 7.72 -33.20
CA ASN A 56 -28.23 6.98 -32.67
C ASN A 56 -27.77 7.57 -31.33
N THR A 57 -28.43 7.18 -30.23
CA THR A 57 -27.89 7.43 -28.89
C THR A 57 -26.76 6.42 -28.67
N VAL A 58 -25.52 6.85 -28.93
CA VAL A 58 -24.35 6.10 -28.48
C VAL A 58 -24.30 6.28 -26.97
N GLU A 59 -24.87 5.32 -26.21
CA GLU A 59 -24.60 5.17 -24.79
C GLU A 59 -23.08 4.98 -24.64
N LYS A 60 -22.37 6.05 -24.30
CA LYS A 60 -20.98 5.91 -23.88
C LYS A 60 -21.00 5.18 -22.54
N GLU A 61 -20.53 3.95 -22.54
CA GLU A 61 -20.34 3.13 -21.35
C GLU A 61 -19.64 3.96 -20.25
N HIS A 62 -20.31 4.10 -19.10
CA HIS A 62 -19.79 4.89 -17.98
C HIS A 62 -18.63 4.13 -17.36
N VAL A 63 -17.40 4.53 -17.69
CA VAL A 63 -16.20 4.00 -17.00
C VAL A 63 -16.17 4.58 -15.59
N PRO A 64 -16.28 3.76 -14.52
CA PRO A 64 -16.33 4.26 -13.16
C PRO A 64 -15.03 4.98 -12.80
N ARG A 65 -15.13 6.26 -12.45
CA ARG A 65 -14.02 7.03 -11.89
C ARG A 65 -14.01 6.86 -10.38
N PHE A 66 -12.84 6.53 -9.82
CA PHE A 66 -12.66 6.38 -8.38
C PHE A 66 -11.69 7.42 -7.85
N ASN A 67 -12.04 8.00 -6.70
CA ASN A 67 -11.11 8.74 -5.86
C ASN A 67 -10.47 7.79 -4.85
N TYR A 68 -9.16 7.94 -4.64
CA TYR A 68 -8.36 7.07 -3.81
C TYR A 68 -7.73 7.83 -2.64
N TRP A 69 -7.71 7.21 -1.46
CA TRP A 69 -6.93 7.69 -0.31
C TRP A 69 -6.12 6.54 0.26
N PHE A 70 -4.81 6.65 0.16
CA PHE A 70 -3.88 5.66 0.69
C PHE A 70 -3.04 6.29 1.79
N TYR A 71 -3.24 5.84 3.02
CA TYR A 71 -2.48 6.28 4.19
C TYR A 71 -1.58 5.14 4.67
N THR A 72 -0.30 5.41 4.78
CA THR A 72 0.68 4.46 5.31
C THR A 72 1.12 4.92 6.70
N GLU A 73 0.78 4.15 7.73
CA GLU A 73 1.24 4.37 9.10
C GLU A 73 2.60 3.69 9.31
N VAL A 74 3.59 4.50 9.65
CA VAL A 74 5.00 4.12 9.80
C VAL A 74 5.43 4.38 11.23
N PHE A 75 6.17 3.45 11.84
CA PHE A 75 6.69 3.66 13.19
C PHE A 75 7.44 4.99 13.30
N LYS A 76 7.20 5.74 14.39
CA LYS A 76 7.76 7.09 14.58
C LYS A 76 9.29 7.15 14.44
N THR A 77 10.00 6.10 14.84
CA THR A 77 11.46 5.98 14.75
C THR A 77 11.96 5.69 13.34
N GLU A 78 11.10 5.18 12.46
CA GLU A 78 11.47 4.77 11.12
C GLU A 78 11.30 5.91 10.10
N LYS A 79 12.02 5.78 8.99
CA LYS A 79 11.92 6.64 7.81
C LYS A 79 11.82 5.76 6.58
N ILE A 80 10.78 5.96 5.79
CA ILE A 80 10.60 5.31 4.50
C ILE A 80 10.33 6.37 3.44
N ASN A 81 10.65 6.07 2.19
CA ASN A 81 10.22 6.84 1.04
C ASN A 81 9.36 5.95 0.14
N ILE A 82 8.11 6.32 -0.11
CA ILE A 82 7.23 5.57 -1.00
C ILE A 82 7.56 5.96 -2.43
N THR A 83 7.98 4.99 -3.24
CA THR A 83 8.51 5.21 -4.59
C THR A 83 7.60 4.71 -5.69
N ASP A 84 6.71 3.77 -5.38
CA ASP A 84 5.88 3.12 -6.40
C ASP A 84 4.49 2.79 -5.86
N LEU A 85 3.52 2.83 -6.75
CA LEU A 85 2.13 2.53 -6.46
C LEU A 85 1.56 1.70 -7.61
N TRP A 86 1.03 0.51 -7.31
CA TRP A 86 0.23 -0.25 -8.26
C TRP A 86 -1.22 -0.27 -7.79
N ILE A 87 -2.14 0.08 -8.68
CA ILE A 87 -3.59 0.06 -8.42
C ILE A 87 -4.23 -0.80 -9.50
N GLY A 88 -4.84 -1.92 -9.10
CA GLY A 88 -5.46 -2.85 -10.04
C GLY A 88 -4.50 -3.34 -11.13
N GLY A 89 -3.24 -3.62 -10.78
CA GLY A 89 -2.22 -4.09 -11.72
C GLY A 89 -1.45 -3.02 -12.47
N LYS A 90 -1.94 -1.77 -12.53
CA LYS A 90 -1.29 -0.68 -13.25
C LYS A 90 -0.37 0.12 -12.34
N ARG A 91 0.83 0.45 -12.83
CA ARG A 91 1.81 1.26 -12.09
C ARG A 91 1.53 2.75 -12.27
N PHE A 92 1.67 3.50 -11.18
CA PHE A 92 1.51 4.94 -11.14
C PHE A 92 2.75 5.59 -10.53
N SER A 93 3.08 6.77 -11.04
CA SER A 93 3.96 7.71 -10.36
C SER A 93 3.31 8.16 -9.07
N VAL A 94 4.12 8.48 -8.07
CA VAL A 94 3.66 8.70 -6.70
C VAL A 94 3.95 10.12 -6.23
N LYS A 95 2.95 10.75 -5.62
CA LYS A 95 3.11 11.94 -4.78
C LYS A 95 2.85 11.56 -3.32
N ASN A 96 3.72 12.02 -2.43
CA ASN A 96 3.63 11.76 -1.00
C ASN A 96 3.46 13.06 -0.22
N GLU A 97 2.58 13.04 0.77
CA GLU A 97 2.34 14.16 1.67
C GLU A 97 2.35 13.67 3.13
N PRO A 98 3.14 14.28 4.03
CA PRO A 98 3.09 13.92 5.44
C PRO A 98 1.79 14.45 6.07
N ILE A 99 1.10 13.59 6.82
CA ILE A 99 -0.06 13.99 7.61
C ILE A 99 0.41 14.57 8.94
N SER A 100 0.06 15.83 9.20
CA SER A 100 0.45 16.56 10.40
C SER A 100 -0.39 16.21 11.64
N ALA A 101 -1.64 15.77 11.46
CA ALA A 101 -2.56 15.49 12.56
C ALA A 101 -3.41 14.23 12.34
N THR A 102 -3.65 13.49 13.42
CA THR A 102 -4.58 12.34 13.44
C THR A 102 -5.56 12.50 14.62
N PRO A 103 -6.80 11.97 14.53
CA PRO A 103 -7.36 11.16 13.45
C PRO A 103 -7.62 11.95 12.16
N VAL A 104 -7.50 11.30 11.02
CA VAL A 104 -7.93 11.85 9.72
C VAL A 104 -9.38 11.48 9.51
N LYS A 105 -10.23 12.49 9.33
CA LYS A 105 -11.68 12.35 9.14
C LYS A 105 -12.06 12.82 7.74
N LYS A 106 -13.05 12.18 7.14
CA LYS A 106 -13.71 12.63 5.91
C LYS A 106 -15.20 12.70 6.16
N ILE A 107 -15.77 13.86 5.85
CA ILE A 107 -17.22 14.04 5.83
C ILE A 107 -17.70 13.57 4.46
N ILE A 108 -18.71 12.71 4.41
CA ILE A 108 -19.33 12.19 3.20
C ILE A 108 -20.79 12.63 3.24
N SER A 109 -21.23 13.36 2.22
CA SER A 109 -22.64 13.70 2.07
C SER A 109 -23.24 12.82 0.99
N THR A 110 -24.32 12.10 1.31
CA THR A 110 -24.97 11.16 0.40
C THR A 110 -26.29 11.67 -0.19
N GLY A 111 -26.59 12.96 -0.02
CA GLY A 111 -27.79 13.62 -0.58
C GLY A 111 -29.10 13.25 0.11
N ALA A 112 -29.33 11.96 0.38
CA ALA A 112 -30.54 11.45 1.05
C ALA A 112 -30.42 11.38 2.57
N THR A 113 -29.19 11.19 3.07
CA THR A 113 -28.86 11.20 4.50
C THR A 113 -27.86 12.31 4.75
N GLY A 114 -27.99 13.00 5.89
CA GLY A 114 -27.08 14.08 6.29
C GLY A 114 -25.61 13.64 6.31
N PRO A 115 -24.67 14.59 6.51
CA PRO A 115 -23.25 14.31 6.43
C PRO A 115 -22.83 13.22 7.43
N ASP A 116 -22.23 12.14 6.94
CA ASP A 116 -21.61 11.09 7.76
C ASP A 116 -20.11 11.36 7.90
N THR A 117 -19.56 11.18 9.10
CA THR A 117 -18.14 11.39 9.37
C THR A 117 -17.42 10.06 9.47
N VAL A 118 -16.61 9.75 8.46
CA VAL A 118 -15.80 8.53 8.42
C VAL A 118 -14.38 8.82 8.91
N ILE A 119 -13.91 8.02 9.88
CA ILE A 119 -12.50 8.05 10.31
C ILE A 119 -11.67 7.21 9.32
N LEU A 120 -10.82 7.88 8.54
CA LEU A 120 -9.91 7.25 7.58
C LEU A 120 -8.62 6.76 8.25
N VAL A 121 -8.13 7.51 9.23
CA VAL A 121 -6.97 7.11 10.04
C VAL A 121 -7.30 7.38 11.51
N PRO A 122 -7.26 6.38 12.40
CA PRO A 122 -7.48 6.58 13.82
C PRO A 122 -6.37 7.43 14.45
N LYS A 123 -6.60 7.94 15.65
CA LYS A 123 -5.58 8.67 16.42
C LYS A 123 -4.35 7.77 16.62
N THR A 124 -3.17 8.27 16.28
CA THR A 124 -1.90 7.55 16.43
C THR A 124 -0.74 8.51 16.72
N HIS A 125 0.30 8.00 17.39
CA HIS A 125 1.57 8.72 17.62
C HIS A 125 2.62 8.42 16.54
N ASN A 126 2.28 7.56 15.59
CA ASN A 126 3.12 7.20 14.46
C ASN A 126 3.04 8.23 13.34
N LYS A 127 4.02 8.19 12.43
CA LYS A 127 4.00 9.01 11.23
C LYS A 127 2.97 8.42 10.26
N VAL A 128 2.23 9.29 9.59
CA VAL A 128 1.28 8.88 8.56
C VAL A 128 1.67 9.61 7.28
N ILE A 129 1.84 8.85 6.21
CA ILE A 129 2.15 9.36 4.87
C ILE A 129 0.92 9.10 4.01
N LEU A 130 0.41 10.16 3.41
CA LEU A 130 -0.64 10.11 2.41
C LEU A 130 -0.01 9.99 1.03
N THR A 131 -0.52 9.07 0.24
CA THR A 131 0.06 8.66 -1.04
C THR A 131 -1.01 8.74 -2.12
N TYR A 132 -0.70 9.47 -3.19
CA TYR A 132 -1.59 9.67 -4.33
C TYR A 132 -0.91 9.26 -5.64
N PRO A 133 -1.67 8.68 -6.60
CA PRO A 133 -1.20 8.53 -7.96
C PRO A 133 -1.09 9.91 -8.63
N SER A 134 0.05 10.22 -9.24
CA SER A 134 0.27 11.48 -9.97
C SER A 134 0.26 11.33 -11.50
N GLY A 135 0.22 10.10 -12.00
CA GLY A 135 0.20 9.78 -13.43
C GLY A 135 0.45 8.29 -13.66
N LEU A 136 0.07 7.77 -14.84
CA LEU A 136 0.46 6.43 -15.25
C LEU A 136 1.97 6.38 -15.50
N SER A 137 2.58 5.27 -15.16
CA SER A 137 4.00 4.99 -15.40
C SER A 137 4.09 3.84 -16.37
N ASP A 138 4.80 4.04 -17.49
CA ASP A 138 4.96 3.01 -18.54
C ASP A 138 5.98 1.93 -18.16
N ASP A 139 6.77 2.17 -17.11
CA ASP A 139 7.72 1.19 -16.60
C ASP A 139 7.02 -0.10 -16.14
N ALA A 140 7.26 -1.18 -16.88
CA ALA A 140 6.83 -2.52 -16.51
C ALA A 140 7.29 -2.87 -15.07
N PRO A 141 6.51 -3.67 -14.31
CA PRO A 141 7.04 -4.27 -13.10
C PRO A 141 8.29 -5.05 -13.50
N GLY A 142 9.45 -4.71 -12.92
CA GLY A 142 10.69 -5.40 -13.22
C GLY A 142 10.56 -6.91 -13.04
N ASN A 143 11.50 -7.70 -13.57
CA ASN A 143 11.46 -9.17 -13.72
C ASN A 143 11.35 -10.00 -12.40
N SER A 144 10.89 -9.42 -11.30
CA SER A 144 10.66 -10.08 -10.02
C SER A 144 9.34 -10.87 -10.03
N ARG A 145 9.45 -12.20 -10.04
CA ARG A 145 8.30 -13.12 -9.87
C ARG A 145 7.51 -12.82 -8.59
N TYR A 146 8.19 -12.44 -7.51
CA TYR A 146 7.54 -12.07 -6.25
C TYR A 146 6.63 -10.84 -6.43
N LEU A 147 7.14 -9.79 -7.08
CA LEU A 147 6.38 -8.56 -7.30
C LEU A 147 5.17 -8.83 -8.21
N SER A 148 5.36 -9.55 -9.31
CA SER A 148 4.25 -9.92 -10.22
C SER A 148 3.15 -10.70 -9.50
N ASN A 149 3.53 -11.66 -8.64
CA ASN A 149 2.58 -12.40 -7.81
C ASN A 149 1.89 -11.54 -6.75
N LEU A 150 2.59 -10.55 -6.18
CA LEU A 150 2.01 -9.63 -5.21
C LEU A 150 0.99 -8.70 -5.87
N ILE A 151 1.31 -8.19 -7.06
CA ILE A 151 0.44 -7.34 -7.88
C ILE A 151 -0.82 -8.09 -8.29
N SER A 152 -0.73 -9.34 -8.76
CA SER A 152 -1.90 -10.10 -9.21
C SER A 152 -2.87 -10.47 -8.08
N ARG A 153 -2.41 -10.45 -6.81
CA ARG A 153 -3.21 -10.82 -5.63
C ARG A 153 -3.68 -9.64 -4.80
N SER A 154 -3.36 -8.41 -5.21
CA SER A 154 -3.62 -7.21 -4.42
C SER A 154 -4.28 -6.15 -5.29
N GLU A 155 -5.35 -5.52 -4.78
CA GLU A 155 -5.90 -4.31 -5.43
C GLU A 155 -4.94 -3.13 -5.36
N LEU A 156 -4.05 -3.10 -4.36
CA LEU A 156 -3.04 -2.07 -4.16
C LEU A 156 -1.69 -2.68 -3.78
N VAL A 157 -0.60 -2.23 -4.39
CA VAL A 157 0.77 -2.53 -3.94
C VAL A 157 1.53 -1.22 -3.76
N ILE A 158 2.22 -1.09 -2.62
CA ILE A 158 3.08 0.06 -2.30
C ILE A 158 4.53 -0.41 -2.33
N GLY A 159 5.33 0.21 -3.20
CA GLY A 159 6.79 0.10 -3.20
C GLY A 159 7.42 1.21 -2.38
N TYR A 160 8.41 0.88 -1.54
CA TYR A 160 9.07 1.86 -0.69
C TYR A 160 10.55 1.53 -0.45
N LEU A 161 11.35 2.58 -0.27
CA LEU A 161 12.74 2.49 0.17
C LEU A 161 12.79 2.58 1.70
N TRP A 162 13.49 1.62 2.31
CA TRP A 162 13.77 1.59 3.73
C TRP A 162 15.21 1.12 3.95
N LYS A 163 15.99 1.90 4.71
CA LYS A 163 17.43 1.61 4.98
C LYS A 163 18.21 1.28 3.68
N GLY A 164 17.95 2.04 2.61
CA GLY A 164 18.61 1.89 1.31
C GLY A 164 18.13 0.71 0.45
N LYS A 165 17.17 -0.10 0.92
CA LYS A 165 16.64 -1.26 0.18
C LYS A 165 15.18 -1.03 -0.22
N LYS A 166 14.79 -1.55 -1.39
CA LYS A 166 13.43 -1.48 -1.92
C LYS A 166 12.60 -2.66 -1.43
N TYR A 167 11.41 -2.36 -0.92
CA TYR A 167 10.46 -3.33 -0.39
C TYR A 167 9.09 -3.09 -1.00
N PHE A 168 8.22 -4.10 -0.91
CA PHE A 168 6.85 -4.04 -1.41
C PHE A 168 5.89 -4.59 -0.38
N THR A 169 4.70 -4.00 -0.31
CA THR A 169 3.61 -4.49 0.53
C THR A 169 2.28 -4.35 -0.22
N GLY A 170 1.42 -5.36 -0.10
CA GLY A 170 0.16 -5.44 -0.83
C GLY A 170 -1.05 -5.32 0.10
N VAL A 171 -2.08 -4.65 -0.38
CA VAL A 171 -3.41 -4.62 0.22
C VAL A 171 -4.37 -5.38 -0.71
N LYS A 172 -4.92 -6.49 -0.20
CA LYS A 172 -5.76 -7.40 -1.00
C LYS A 172 -6.98 -6.70 -1.60
N ALA A 173 -7.67 -5.87 -0.81
CA ALA A 173 -8.87 -5.17 -1.24
C ALA A 173 -8.94 -3.76 -0.62
N LEU A 174 -9.36 -2.78 -1.42
CA LEU A 174 -9.58 -1.41 -0.98
C LEU A 174 -10.94 -1.27 -0.30
N LYS A 175 -10.97 -0.57 0.85
CA LYS A 175 -12.22 -0.28 1.55
C LYS A 175 -13.06 0.71 0.74
N LYS A 176 -14.26 0.30 0.33
CA LYS A 176 -15.20 1.16 -0.40
C LYS A 176 -15.84 2.17 0.56
N LEU A 177 -15.80 3.44 0.18
CA LEU A 177 -16.55 4.52 0.81
C LEU A 177 -17.84 4.77 0.04
N GLN A 178 -18.87 5.28 0.73
CA GLN A 178 -20.10 5.73 0.09
C GLN A 178 -19.78 6.88 -0.89
N PRO A 179 -20.46 6.98 -2.05
CA PRO A 179 -20.29 8.11 -2.96
C PRO A 179 -20.54 9.46 -2.26
N ASP A 180 -19.86 10.51 -2.70
CA ASP A 180 -19.98 11.87 -2.12
C ASP A 180 -20.45 12.83 -3.20
N VAL A 181 -21.50 13.61 -2.91
CA VAL A 181 -22.12 14.54 -3.88
C VAL A 181 -21.35 15.85 -4.05
N HIS A 182 -20.41 16.17 -3.15
CA HIS A 182 -19.65 17.43 -3.17
C HIS A 182 -18.27 17.33 -3.84
N GLN A 183 -18.06 16.34 -4.71
CA GLN A 183 -16.76 16.14 -5.37
C GLN A 183 -16.46 17.15 -6.48
#